data_AF-A0A538B211-F1
#
_entry.id   AF-A0A538B211-F1
#
_cell.length_a   1.000
_cell.length_b   1.000
_cell.length_c   1.000
_cell.angle_alpha   90.00
_cell.angle_beta   90.00
_cell.angle_gamma   90.00
#
_symmetry.space_group_name_H-M   'P 1'
#
loop_
_entity.id
_entity.type
_entity.pdbx_description
1 polymer ?
#
loop_
_entity_poly.entity_id
_entity_poly.type
_entity_poly.pdbx_seq_one_letter_code
_entity_poly.pdbx_strand_id
1 'polypeptide(L)' 'MATVLVTGGTGVLGSYLVPRLVARGHDVRRLSRHASGPDAVRGDVRTG' A
#
# COMPACT_ATOMS: atom_id res chain seq x y z
N MET A 1 4.66 10.39 -12.23
CA MET A 1 3.64 9.35 -11.99
C MET A 1 4.33 7.99 -12.03
N ALA A 2 4.08 7.13 -11.05
CA ALA A 2 4.66 5.79 -10.97
C ALA A 2 3.70 4.83 -10.25
N THR A 3 3.81 3.54 -10.54
CA THR A 3 3.09 2.48 -9.83
C THR A 3 3.92 2.01 -8.64
N VAL A 4 3.35 2.05 -7.43
CA VAL A 4 4.05 1.78 -6.18
C VAL A 4 3.31 0.71 -5.38
N LEU A 5 4.00 -0.39 -5.07
CA LEU A 5 3.52 -1.39 -4.13
C LEU A 5 4.03 -1.07 -2.71
N VAL A 6 3.11 -0.90 -1.76
CA VAL A 6 3.45 -0.64 -0.36
C VAL A 6 3.10 -1.85 0.49
N THR A 7 4.13 -2.56 0.95
CA THR A 7 3.99 -3.61 1.96
C THR A 7 3.89 -3.00 3.36
N GLY A 8 2.89 -3.40 4.14
CA GLY A 8 2.70 -2.81 5.48
C GLY A 8 2.14 -1.38 5.42
N GLY A 9 1.36 -1.05 4.38
CA GLY A 9 0.74 0.27 4.20
C GLY A 9 -0.21 0.71 5.32
N THR A 10 -0.57 -0.18 6.25
CA THR A 10 -1.36 0.11 7.45
C THR A 10 -0.51 0.31 8.72
N GLY A 11 0.80 0.03 8.68
CA GLY A 11 1.72 0.29 9.79
C GLY A 11 2.06 1.77 9.93
N VAL A 12 2.76 2.13 11.02
CA VAL A 12 3.09 3.53 11.37
C VAL A 12 3.65 4.31 10.19
N LEU A 13 4.68 3.80 9.51
CA LEU A 13 5.25 4.52 8.37
C LEU A 13 4.31 4.53 7.16
N GLY A 14 3.64 3.41 6.89
CA GLY A 14 2.74 3.25 5.76
C GLY A 14 1.56 4.22 5.79
N SER A 15 0.96 4.42 6.97
CA SER A 15 -0.19 5.33 7.14
C SER A 15 0.17 6.79 6.86
N TYR A 16 1.42 7.18 7.06
CA TYR A 16 1.94 8.49 6.71
C TYR A 16 2.42 8.58 5.26
N LEU A 17 3.03 7.52 4.73
CA LEU A 17 3.64 7.53 3.39
C LEU A 17 2.58 7.45 2.28
N VAL A 18 1.57 6.59 2.42
CA VAL A 18 0.57 6.33 1.38
C VAL A 18 -0.18 7.61 0.96
N PRO A 19 -0.73 8.44 1.88
CA PRO A 19 -1.42 9.67 1.48
C PRO A 19 -0.50 10.63 0.71
N ARG A 20 0.79 10.68 1.04
CA ARG A 20 1.76 11.54 0.36
C ARG A 20 2.12 11.04 -1.04
N LEU A 21 2.14 9.73 -1.25
CA LEU A 21 2.33 9.14 -2.59
C LEU A 21 1.10 9.40 -3.46
N VAL A 22 -0.10 9.19 -2.93
CA VAL A 22 -1.35 9.49 -3.63
C VAL A 22 -1.45 10.98 -3.98
N ALA A 23 -1.15 11.87 -3.03
CA ALA A 23 -1.18 13.32 -3.26
C ALA A 23 -0.18 13.79 -4.33
N ARG A 24 0.89 13.02 -4.57
CA ARG A 24 1.85 13.26 -5.66
C ARG A 24 1.44 12.66 -7.01
N GLY A 25 0.26 12.03 -7.08
CA GLY A 25 -0.27 11.42 -8.30
C GLY A 25 0.37 10.06 -8.65
N HIS A 26 0.83 9.30 -7.65
CA HIS A 26 1.25 7.92 -7.85
C HIS A 26 0.05 6.96 -7.77
N ASP A 27 0.09 5.87 -8.55
CA ASP A 27 -0.83 4.75 -8.43
C ASP A 27 -0.29 3.82 -7.32
N VAL A 28 -1.02 3.72 -6.20
CA VAL A 28 -0.53 3.07 -4.99
C VAL A 28 -1.38 1.86 -4.66
N ARG A 29 -0.76 0.69 -4.58
CA ARG A 29 -1.38 -0.56 -4.12
C ARG A 29 -0.83 -0.94 -2.76
N ARG A 30 -1.70 -1.23 -1.80
CA ARG A 30 -1.29 -1.63 -0.44
C ARG A 30 -1.35 -3.14 -0.30
N LEU A 31 -0.23 -3.80 -0.04
CA LEU A 31 -0.20 -5.24 0.26
C LEU A 31 -0.25 -5.48 1.76
N SER A 32 -1.20 -6.32 2.20
CA SER A 32 -1.33 -6.68 3.61
C SER A 32 -1.88 -8.10 3.79
N ARG A 33 -1.60 -8.72 4.95
CA ARG A 33 -2.12 -10.05 5.31
C ARG A 33 -3.61 -10.02 5.67
N HIS A 34 -4.07 -8.88 6.17
CA HIS A 34 -5.46 -8.60 6.55
C HIS A 34 -5.88 -7.32 5.80
N ALA A 35 -6.32 -7.48 4.56
CA ALA A 35 -6.70 -6.36 3.70
C ALA A 35 -8.00 -5.71 4.19
N SER A 36 -7.96 -4.39 4.44
CA SER A 36 -9.16 -3.59 4.65
C SER A 36 -9.04 -2.21 3.97
N GLY A 37 -10.17 -1.74 3.45
CA GLY A 37 -10.30 -0.47 2.73
C GLY A 37 -9.94 -0.51 1.23
N PRO A 38 -10.21 0.58 0.51
CA PRO A 38 -9.93 0.70 -0.93
C PRO A 38 -8.44 0.56 -1.24
N ASP A 39 -8.10 -0.05 -2.38
CA ASP A 39 -6.72 -0.28 -2.85
C ASP A 39 -5.87 -1.24 -2.00
N ALA A 40 -6.50 -1.96 -1.07
CA ALA A 40 -5.87 -3.03 -0.30
C ALA A 40 -5.91 -4.35 -1.09
N VAL A 41 -4.74 -4.91 -1.33
CA VAL A 41 -4.54 -6.24 -1.89
C VAL A 41 -4.11 -7.17 -0.75
N ARG A 42 -4.74 -8.34 -0.68
CA ARG A 42 -4.30 -9.42 0.20
C ARG A 42 -3.25 -10.25 -0.52
N GLY A 43 -2.14 -10.53 0.13
CA GLY A 43 -1.12 -11.44 -0.37
C GLY A 43 -0.01 -11.66 0.65
N ASP A 44 0.77 -12.71 0.45
CA ASP A 44 1.93 -13.02 1.28
C ASP A 44 3.18 -12.81 0.44
N VAL A 45 4.01 -11.86 0.85
CA VAL A 45 5.28 -11.54 0.18
C VAL A 45 6.24 -12.72 0.07
N ARG A 46 6.06 -13.76 0.89
CA ARG A 46 6.88 -14.97 0.87
C ARG A 46 6.41 -16.02 -0.14
N THR A 47 5.14 -16.05 -0.48
CA THR A 47 4.55 -17.11 -1.33
C THR A 47 3.89 -16.60 -2.60
N GLY A 48 3.72 -15.28 -2.74
CA GLY A 48 2.93 -14.64 -3.80
C GLY A 48 1.48 -14.49 -3.37
#